data_AF-A0A2V8BIP8-F1
#
_entry.id   AF-A0A2V8BIP8-F1
#
_cell.length_a   1.000
_cell.length_b   1.000
_cell.length_c   1.000
_cell.angle_alpha   90.00
_cell.angle_beta   90.00
_cell.angle_gamma   90.00
#
_symmetry.space_group_name_H-M   'P 1'
#
loop_
_entity.id
_entity.type
_entity.pdbx_description
1 polymer ?
#
loop_
_entity_poly.entity_id
_entity_poly.type
_entity_poly.pdbx_seq_one_letter_code
_entity_poly.pdbx_strand_id
1 'polypeptide(L)' 'MGIFQRLNQERGITVVLITHESDIAEYGTRAVVFRDGQVVADRAVGRQRNAQDELAALPVAAEAV' A
#
# COMPACT_ATOMS: atom_id res chain seq x y z
N MET A 1 -0.72 -4.08 5.01
CA MET A 1 0.21 -3.90 3.86
C MET A 1 1.67 -4.31 4.13
N GLY A 2 2.14 -4.45 5.38
CA GLY A 2 3.56 -4.66 5.69
C GLY A 2 4.20 -5.95 5.18
N ILE A 3 3.46 -7.05 5.01
CA ILE A 3 4.02 -8.28 4.42
C ILE A 3 4.39 -8.05 2.94
N PHE A 4 3.50 -7.45 2.17
CA PHE A 4 3.71 -7.21 0.74
C PHE A 4 4.88 -6.26 0.48
N GLN A 5 5.01 -5.20 1.30
CA GLN A 5 6.13 -4.27 1.20
C GLN A 5 7.47 -4.96 1.46
N ARG A 6 7.55 -5.82 2.49
CA ARG A 6 8.77 -6.61 2.76
C ARG A 6 9.10 -7.59 1.65
N LEU A 7 8.12 -8.32 1.13
CA LEU A 7 8.35 -9.23 -0.01
C LEU A 7 8.89 -8.48 -1.24
N ASN A 8 8.37 -7.29 -1.51
CA ASN A 8 8.84 -6.46 -2.61
C ASN A 8 10.25 -5.90 -2.37
N GLN A 9 10.52 -5.34 -1.19
CA GLN A 9 11.76 -4.62 -0.89
C GLN A 9 12.93 -5.57 -0.55
N GLU A 10 12.67 -6.61 0.24
CA GLU A 10 13.72 -7.51 0.76
C GLU A 10 13.99 -8.68 -0.18
N ARG A 11 12.97 -9.16 -0.91
CA ARG A 11 13.08 -10.34 -1.78
C ARG A 11 12.96 -10.04 -3.27
N GLY A 12 12.72 -8.78 -3.64
CA GLY A 12 12.55 -8.39 -5.05
C GLY A 12 11.31 -8.99 -5.72
N ILE A 13 10.31 -9.43 -4.95
CA ILE A 13 9.09 -10.04 -5.51
C ILE A 13 8.16 -8.93 -6.02
N THR A 14 7.75 -9.03 -7.29
CA THR A 14 6.73 -8.13 -7.85
C THR A 14 5.36 -8.47 -7.29
N VAL A 15 4.69 -7.48 -6.69
CA VAL A 15 3.33 -7.61 -6.15
C VAL A 15 2.39 -6.76 -6.98
N VAL A 16 1.35 -7.37 -7.54
CA VAL A 16 0.22 -6.66 -8.16
C VAL A 16 -0.96 -6.77 -7.21
N LEU A 17 -1.37 -5.65 -6.63
CA LEU A 17 -2.51 -5.57 -5.72
C LEU A 17 -3.65 -4.80 -6.39
N ILE A 18 -4.84 -5.39 -6.40
CA ILE A 18 -6.06 -4.76 -6.89
C ILE A 18 -6.87 -4.31 -5.68
N THR A 19 -7.24 -3.04 -5.63
CA THR A 19 -8.05 -2.46 -4.56
C THR A 19 -8.98 -1.39 -5.12
N HIS A 20 -10.13 -1.19 -4.47
CA HIS A 20 -11.03 -0.08 -4.74
C HIS A 20 -10.74 1.16 -3.86
N GLU A 21 -9.88 0.99 -2.85
CA GLU A 21 -9.52 2.02 -1.88
C GLU A 21 -8.22 2.70 -2.30
N SER A 22 -8.28 4.01 -2.57
CA SER A 22 -7.13 4.77 -3.08
C SER A 22 -5.98 4.84 -2.07
N ASP A 23 -6.30 4.86 -0.79
CA ASP A 23 -5.33 4.97 0.31
C ASP A 23 -4.54 3.66 0.51
N ILE A 24 -5.11 2.51 0.16
CA ILE A 24 -4.42 1.21 0.07
C ILE A 24 -3.44 1.20 -1.11
N ALA A 25 -3.79 1.81 -2.25
CA ALA A 25 -2.89 1.89 -3.40
C ALA A 25 -1.61 2.69 -3.11
N GLU A 26 -1.66 3.64 -2.17
CA GLU A 26 -0.50 4.45 -1.75
C GLU A 26 0.58 3.66 -0.99
N TYR A 27 0.32 2.40 -0.61
CA TYR A 27 1.37 1.51 -0.09
C TYR A 27 2.21 0.86 -1.20
N GLY A 28 1.78 0.93 -2.47
CA GLY A 28 2.55 0.47 -3.61
C GLY A 28 3.61 1.48 -4.05
N THR A 29 4.51 1.07 -4.95
CA THR A 29 5.50 1.97 -5.58
C THR A 29 4.92 2.71 -6.80
N ARG A 30 3.86 2.15 -7.38
CA ARG A 30 3.15 2.66 -8.57
C ARG A 30 1.67 2.41 -8.42
N ALA A 31 0.85 3.38 -8.82
CA ALA A 31 -0.60 3.27 -8.84
C ALA A 31 -1.09 3.40 -10.29
N VAL A 32 -1.83 2.37 -10.74
CA VAL A 32 -2.47 2.35 -12.06
C VAL A 32 -3.98 2.31 -11.86
N VAL A 33 -4.68 3.28 -12.43
CA VAL A 33 -6.14 3.41 -12.29
C VAL A 33 -6.79 2.96 -13.59
N PHE A 34 -7.76 2.05 -13.44
CA PHE A 34 -8.57 1.55 -14.54
C PHE A 34 -9.98 2.13 -14.47
N ARG A 35 -10.56 2.42 -15.63
CA ARG A 35 -11.97 2.73 -15.81
C ARG A 35 -12.44 2.16 -17.14
N ASP A 36 -13.53 1.40 -17.13
CA ASP A 36 -14.11 0.78 -18.33
C ASP A 36 -13.11 -0.01 -19.18
N GLY A 37 -12.21 -0.76 -18.51
CA GLY A 37 -11.18 -1.55 -19.16
C GLY A 37 -9.98 -0.77 -19.70
N GLN A 38 -9.93 0.55 -19.49
CA GLN A 38 -8.85 1.43 -19.94
C GLN A 38 -8.03 1.95 -18.76
N VAL A 39 -6.71 2.09 -18.96
CA VAL A 39 -5.84 2.79 -18.02
C VAL A 39 -6.06 4.29 -18.16
N VAL A 40 -6.60 4.92 -17.13
CA VAL A 40 -6.89 6.36 -17.09
C VAL A 40 -5.87 7.16 -16.28
N ALA A 41 -5.08 6.49 -15.44
CA ALA A 41 -3.94 7.10 -14.77
C ALA A 41 -2.87 6.05 -14.49
N ASP A 42 -1.62 6.48 -14.54
CA ASP A 42 -0.44 5.68 -14.26
C ASP A 42 0.63 6.58 -13.66
N ARG A 43 0.97 6.37 -12.40
CA ARG A 43 1.90 7.24 -11.67
C ARG A 43 2.73 6.48 -10.67
N ALA A 44 3.99 6.89 -10.52
CA ALA A 44 4.77 6.55 -9.35
C ALA A 44 4.12 7.16 -8.09
N VAL A 45 4.14 6.42 -6.99
CA VAL A 45 3.65 6.94 -5.70
C VAL A 45 4.78 7.77 -5.08
N GLY A 46 4.65 9.10 -5.14
CA GLY A 46 5.71 10.01 -4.71
C GLY A 46 6.04 9.93 -3.22
N ARG A 47 5.03 9.74 -2.36
CA ARG A 47 5.20 9.48 -0.93
C ARG A 47 4.53 8.17 -0.56
N GLN A 48 5.26 7.07 -0.74
CA GLN A 48 4.78 5.74 -0.41
C GLN A 48 4.50 5.64 1.09
N ARG A 49 3.30 5.16 1.46
CA ARG A 49 2.94 4.86 2.85
C ARG A 49 3.73 3.66 3.33
N ASN A 50 4.18 3.65 4.60
CA ASN A 50 4.87 2.51 5.20
C ASN A 50 3.99 1.88 6.27
N ALA A 51 3.58 0.63 6.03
CA ALA A 51 2.65 -0.06 6.92
C ALA A 51 3.26 -0.42 8.28
N GLN A 52 4.59 -0.58 8.37
CA GLN A 52 5.25 -0.84 9.66
C GLN A 52 5.27 0.42 10.51
N ASP A 53 5.62 1.57 9.91
CA ASP A 53 5.66 2.86 10.60
C ASP A 53 4.26 3.24 11.11
N GLU A 54 3.23 3.05 10.29
CA GLU A 54 1.85 3.34 10.69
C GLU A 54 1.34 2.40 11.79
N LEU A 55 1.68 1.11 11.74
CA LEU A 55 1.32 0.16 12.80
C LEU A 55 1.99 0.51 14.12
N ALA A 56 3.27 0.88 14.09
CA ALA A 56 4.03 1.30 15.26
C ALA A 56 3.49 2.61 15.88
N ALA A 57 2.86 3.47 15.07
CA ALA A 57 2.23 4.70 15.51
C ALA A 57 0.80 4.53 16.03
N LEU A 58 0.17 3.35 15.87
CA LEU A 58 -1.16 3.11 16.42
C LEU A 58 -1.09 3.14 17.96
N PRO A 59 -2.08 3.75 18.63
CA PRO A 59 -2.15 3.70 20.07
C PRO A 59 -2.26 2.24 20.51
N VAL A 60 -1.47 1.87 21.52
CA VAL A 60 -1.64 0.58 22.20
C VAL A 60 -3.07 0.58 22.73
N ALA A 61 -3.87 -0.41 22.32
CA ALA A 61 -5.22 -0.54 22.81
C ALA A 61 -5.17 -0.48 24.34
N ALA A 62 -5.73 0.59 24.92
CA ALA A 62 -5.94 0.61 26.36
C ALA A 62 -6.82 -0.60 26.65
N GLU A 63 -6.31 -1.54 27.44
CA GLU A 63 -7.10 -2.64 27.96
C GLU A 63 -8.38 -2.03 28.53
N ALA A 64 -9.51 -2.30 27.89
CA ALA A 64 -10.81 -1.95 28.43
C ALA A 64 -10.99 -2.81 29.69
N VAL A 65 -10.65 -2.22 30.84
CA VAL A 65 -11.00 -2.71 32.18
C VAL A 65 -12.45 -2.34 32.47
#